data_AF-A0A350ITE2-F1
#
_entry.id   AF-A0A350ITE2-F1
#
_cell.length_a   1.000
_cell.length_b   1.000
_cell.length_c   1.000
_cell.angle_alpha   90.00
_cell.angle_beta   90.00
_cell.angle_gamma   90.00
#
_symmetry.space_group_name_H-M   'P 1'
#
loop_
_entity.id
_entity.type
_entity.pdbx_description
1 polymer ?
#
loop_
_entity_poly.entity_id
_entity_poly.type
_entity_poly.pdbx_seq_one_letter_code
_entity_poly.pdbx_strand_id
1 'polypeptide(L)'
;MGSDRTIELELPLDDGPAGELASRRLGHLRQIVGDDSDALIRLAAAFSTLAEVYAASEEDLARTVGPVAAARIRWFLDAPLATSRAPRHLRALARAA
;
A
#
# COMPACT_ATOMS: atom_id res chain seq x y z
N MET A 1 -3.39 23.64 3.72
CA MET A 1 -2.16 22.99 3.20
C MET A 1 -2.33 21.48 3.39
N GLY A 2 -2.94 20.80 2.42
CA GLY A 2 -3.35 19.39 2.58
C GLY A 2 -4.05 18.79 1.34
N SER A 3 -3.60 19.13 0.13
CA SER A 3 -4.20 18.63 -1.13
C SER A 3 -3.30 17.67 -1.91
N ASP A 4 -2.09 17.38 -1.42
CA ASP A 4 -1.08 16.65 -2.19
C ASP A 4 -1.26 15.12 -2.13
N ARG A 5 -1.82 14.60 -1.03
CA ARG A 5 -1.99 13.13 -0.86
C ARG A 5 -3.14 12.54 -1.66
N THR A 6 -4.20 13.31 -1.91
CA THR A 6 -5.34 12.84 -2.71
C THR A 6 -4.90 12.63 -4.15
N ILE A 7 -4.09 13.55 -4.68
CA ILE A 7 -3.56 13.48 -6.04
C ILE A 7 -2.74 12.19 -6.22
N GLU A 8 -1.86 11.85 -5.29
CA GLU A 8 -0.98 10.68 -5.41
C GLU A 8 -1.70 9.31 -5.47
N LEU A 9 -2.87 9.18 -4.84
CA LEU A 9 -3.67 7.95 -4.85
C LEU A 9 -4.50 7.80 -6.12
N GLU A 10 -4.88 8.92 -6.73
CA GLU A 10 -5.65 8.98 -7.98
C GLU A 10 -4.77 8.87 -9.23
N LEU A 11 -3.45 8.94 -9.06
CA LEU A 11 -2.52 8.75 -10.17
C LEU A 11 -2.48 7.27 -10.62
N PRO A 12 -2.27 7.02 -11.93
CA PRO A 12 -2.25 5.67 -12.48
C PRO A 12 -1.21 4.75 -11.82
N LEU A 13 -1.51 3.45 -11.79
CA LEU A 13 -0.54 2.42 -11.41
C LEU A 13 0.53 2.20 -12.50
N ASP A 14 0.20 2.51 -13.75
CA ASP A 14 1.11 2.52 -14.90
C ASP A 14 1.12 3.91 -15.55
N ASP A 15 2.28 4.55 -15.55
CA ASP A 15 2.50 5.89 -16.12
C ASP A 15 3.18 5.82 -17.51
N GLY A 16 3.26 4.63 -18.11
CA GLY A 16 4.00 4.41 -19.34
C GLY A 16 5.53 4.55 -19.17
N PRO A 17 6.30 4.65 -20.27
CA PRO A 17 7.75 4.37 -20.31
C PRO A 17 8.65 5.37 -19.56
N ALA A 18 8.11 6.41 -18.89
CA ALA A 18 8.86 7.37 -18.07
C ALA A 18 8.73 7.11 -16.54
N GLY A 19 8.18 5.95 -16.15
CA GLY A 19 7.55 5.70 -14.85
C GLY A 19 8.45 5.47 -13.64
N GLU A 20 9.20 6.46 -13.18
CA GLU A 20 9.75 6.44 -11.80
C GLU A 20 8.63 6.37 -10.75
N LEU A 21 7.51 7.02 -11.03
CA LEU A 21 6.40 7.17 -10.11
C LEU A 21 5.54 5.88 -10.05
N ALA A 22 5.16 5.32 -11.20
CA ALA A 22 4.64 3.96 -11.33
C ALA A 22 5.54 2.91 -10.63
N SER A 23 6.86 3.00 -10.81
CA SER A 23 7.82 2.09 -10.14
C SER A 23 7.77 2.21 -8.61
N ARG A 24 7.58 3.42 -8.06
CA ARG A 24 7.40 3.63 -6.61
C ARG A 24 6.08 3.04 -6.11
N ARG A 25 4.98 3.17 -6.86
CA ARG A 25 3.67 2.61 -6.49
C ARG A 25 3.68 1.09 -6.51
N LEU A 26 4.24 0.50 -7.56
CA LEU A 26 4.43 -0.96 -7.66
C LEU A 26 5.40 -1.46 -6.59
N GLY A 27 6.46 -0.71 -6.29
CA GLY A 27 7.36 -1.00 -5.17
C GLY A 27 6.66 -0.99 -3.82
N HIS A 28 5.74 -0.04 -3.60
CA HIS A 28 4.93 0.02 -2.39
C HIS A 28 3.97 -1.17 -2.29
N LEU A 29 3.24 -1.50 -3.36
CA LEU A 29 2.40 -2.69 -3.40
C LEU A 29 3.22 -3.96 -3.15
N ARG A 30 4.44 -4.06 -3.70
CA ARG A 30 5.34 -5.20 -3.44
C ARG A 30 5.64 -5.41 -1.96
N GLN A 31 5.85 -4.32 -1.21
CA GLN A 31 6.06 -4.42 0.23
C GLN A 31 4.84 -4.96 0.97
N ILE A 32 3.63 -4.76 0.42
CA ILE A 32 2.38 -5.24 0.99
C ILE A 32 2.12 -6.68 0.55
N VAL A 33 2.20 -7.00 -0.74
CA VAL A 33 1.85 -8.34 -1.25
C VAL A 33 2.97 -9.36 -1.01
N GLY A 34 4.19 -8.93 -0.73
CA GLY A 34 5.36 -9.80 -0.54
C GLY A 34 5.99 -10.22 -1.86
N ASP A 35 6.62 -11.41 -1.88
CA ASP A 35 7.37 -11.90 -3.05
C ASP A 35 6.50 -12.43 -4.21
N ASP A 36 5.17 -12.30 -4.09
CA ASP A 36 4.22 -12.73 -5.13
C ASP A 36 4.16 -11.68 -6.26
N SER A 37 5.09 -11.80 -7.20
CA SER A 37 5.20 -10.92 -8.36
C SER A 37 3.99 -11.06 -9.31
N ASP A 38 3.37 -12.24 -9.36
CA ASP A 38 2.21 -12.50 -10.21
C ASP A 38 0.95 -11.83 -9.65
N ALA A 39 0.80 -11.76 -8.32
CA ALA A 39 -0.27 -10.98 -7.69
C ALA A 39 -0.14 -9.49 -8.00
N LEU A 40 1.09 -8.97 -8.08
CA LEU A 40 1.38 -7.58 -8.45
C LEU A 40 0.94 -7.25 -9.88
N ILE A 41 1.27 -8.13 -10.84
CA ILE A 41 0.84 -7.98 -12.23
C ILE A 41 -0.69 -8.03 -12.32
N ARG A 42 -1.34 -8.95 -11.60
CA ARG A 42 -2.81 -9.07 -11.57
C ARG A 42 -3.48 -7.82 -10.99
N LEU A 43 -2.91 -7.21 -9.95
CA LEU A 43 -3.43 -5.95 -9.40
C LEU A 43 -3.32 -4.80 -10.39
N ALA A 44 -2.15 -4.62 -11.00
CA ALA A 44 -1.92 -3.55 -11.96
C ALA A 44 -2.80 -3.70 -13.22
N ALA A 45 -3.19 -4.92 -13.59
CA ALA A 45 -4.11 -5.17 -14.69
C ALA A 45 -5.59 -4.96 -14.32
N ALA A 46 -5.96 -5.19 -13.05
CA ALA A 46 -7.34 -5.14 -12.60
C ALA A 46 -7.78 -3.77 -12.07
N PHE A 47 -6.82 -2.95 -11.61
CA PHE A 47 -7.08 -1.65 -11.00
C PHE A 47 -6.22 -0.59 -11.68
N SER A 48 -6.80 0.59 -11.88
CA SER A 48 -6.15 1.70 -12.58
C SER A 48 -5.34 2.57 -11.63
N THR A 49 -5.75 2.65 -10.36
CA THR A 49 -5.17 3.55 -9.36
C THR A 49 -5.00 2.87 -8.00
N LEU A 50 -4.15 3.43 -7.13
CA LEU A 50 -4.02 2.95 -5.74
C LEU A 50 -5.33 3.16 -4.94
N ALA A 51 -6.07 4.24 -5.24
CA ALA A 51 -7.35 4.51 -4.60
C ALA A 51 -8.35 3.36 -4.83
N GLU A 52 -8.42 2.83 -6.05
CA GLU A 52 -9.29 1.69 -6.38
C GLU A 52 -8.89 0.42 -5.63
N VAL A 53 -7.58 0.12 -5.53
CA VAL A 53 -7.08 -1.02 -4.76
C VAL A 53 -7.46 -0.89 -3.28
N TYR A 54 -7.36 0.31 -2.72
CA TYR A 54 -7.62 0.54 -1.29
C TYR A 54 -9.12 0.56 -0.95
N ALA A 55 -9.95 0.96 -1.91
CA ALA A 55 -11.40 0.94 -1.78
C ALA A 55 -12.01 -0.45 -2.04
N ALA A 56 -11.29 -1.35 -2.71
CA ALA A 56 -11.77 -2.68 -3.03
C ALA A 56 -12.06 -3.51 -1.77
N SER A 57 -13.15 -4.30 -1.84
CA SER A 57 -13.48 -5.26 -0.78
C SER A 57 -12.46 -6.41 -0.75
N GLU A 58 -12.37 -7.11 0.39
CA GLU A 58 -11.51 -8.31 0.47
C GLU A 58 -11.90 -9.37 -0.55
N GLU A 59 -13.19 -9.52 -0.83
CA GLU A 59 -13.72 -10.47 -1.82
C GLU A 59 -13.28 -10.09 -3.24
N ASP A 60 -13.34 -8.80 -3.60
CA ASP A 60 -12.86 -8.31 -4.89
C ASP A 60 -11.37 -8.52 -5.06
N LEU A 61 -10.58 -8.24 -4.02
CA LEU A 61 -9.15 -8.51 -4.01
C LEU A 61 -8.86 -10.02 -4.12
N ALA A 62 -9.60 -10.87 -3.41
CA ALA A 62 -9.39 -12.31 -3.40
C ALA A 62 -9.65 -12.94 -4.77
N ARG A 63 -10.61 -12.41 -5.54
CA ARG A 63 -10.85 -12.83 -6.93
C ARG A 63 -9.68 -12.51 -7.86
N THR A 64 -8.96 -11.42 -7.60
CA THR A 64 -7.83 -10.96 -8.44
C THR A 64 -6.52 -11.63 -8.05
N VAL A 65 -6.15 -11.57 -6.76
CA VAL A 65 -4.82 -11.99 -6.28
C VAL A 65 -4.81 -13.27 -5.45
N GLY A 66 -5.99 -13.82 -5.16
CA GLY A 66 -6.15 -14.95 -4.25
C GLY A 66 -6.30 -14.52 -2.79
N PRO A 67 -6.82 -15.41 -1.93
CA PRO A 67 -7.26 -15.06 -0.58
C PRO A 67 -6.12 -14.61 0.34
N VAL A 68 -4.92 -15.20 0.21
CA VAL A 68 -3.77 -14.87 1.07
C VAL A 68 -3.27 -13.45 0.83
N ALA A 69 -3.12 -13.07 -0.44
CA ALA A 69 -2.68 -11.74 -0.83
C ALA A 69 -3.74 -10.69 -0.47
N ALA A 70 -5.02 -10.99 -0.71
CA ALA A 70 -6.14 -10.12 -0.34
C ALA A 70 -6.21 -9.84 1.16
N ALA A 71 -6.14 -10.89 1.99
CA ALA A 71 -6.13 -10.74 3.45
C ALA A 71 -4.93 -9.90 3.94
N ARG A 72 -3.76 -10.05 3.31
CA ARG A 72 -2.56 -9.26 3.65
C ARG A 72 -2.73 -7.78 3.31
N ILE A 73 -3.32 -7.48 2.13
CA ILE A 73 -3.63 -6.11 1.72
C ILE A 73 -4.63 -5.49 2.70
N ARG A 74 -5.73 -6.19 3.02
CA ARG A 74 -6.71 -5.68 4.00
C ARG A 74 -6.11 -5.50 5.37
N TRP A 75 -5.37 -6.49 5.87
CA TRP A 75 -4.68 -6.38 7.15
C TRP A 75 -3.77 -5.14 7.21
N PHE A 76 -3.03 -4.85 6.14
CA PHE A 76 -2.18 -3.65 6.06
C PHE A 76 -3.00 -2.35 6.08
N LEU A 77 -4.11 -2.29 5.33
CA LEU A 77 -4.96 -1.10 5.23
C LEU A 77 -5.79 -0.84 6.49
N ASP A 78 -6.24 -1.91 7.14
CA ASP A 78 -7.06 -1.87 8.35
C ASP A 78 -6.21 -1.83 9.62
N ALA A 79 -4.89 -2.03 9.51
CA ALA A 79 -3.99 -1.94 10.65
C ALA A 79 -4.12 -0.54 11.28
N PRO A 80 -4.38 -0.45 12.60
CA PRO A 80 -4.41 0.84 13.27
C PRO A 80 -3.03 1.47 13.10
N LEU A 81 -2.97 2.64 12.46
CA LEU A 81 -1.75 3.42 12.37
C LEU A 81 -1.24 3.58 13.79
N ALA A 82 -0.10 2.98 14.10
CA ALA A 82 0.59 3.18 15.38
C ALA A 82 1.08 4.63 15.43
N THR A 83 0.14 5.54 15.69
CA THR A 83 0.36 6.97 15.91
C THR A 83 0.92 7.24 17.30
N SER A 84 1.25 6.19 18.04
CA SER A 84 2.03 6.22 19.27
C SER A 84 3.43 6.74 18.97
N ARG A 85 3.55 8.06 18.81
CA ARG A 85 4.78 8.81 19.03
C ARG A 85 5.24 8.37 20.41
N ALA A 86 6.21 7.45 20.46
CA ALA A 86 6.65 6.84 21.72
C ALA A 86 6.69 7.90 22.81
N PRO A 87 5.91 7.75 23.90
CA PRO A 87 5.78 8.80 24.88
C PRO A 87 7.17 9.21 25.36
N ARG A 88 7.39 10.51 25.57
CA ARG A 88 8.72 11.11 25.77
C ARG A 88 9.60 10.36 26.78
N HIS A 89 9.00 9.70 27.78
CA HIS A 89 9.71 8.91 28.78
C HIS A 89 10.39 7.64 28.19
N LEU A 90 9.79 6.96 27.22
CA LEU A 90 10.43 5.80 26.55
C LEU A 90 11.59 6.22 25.64
N ARG A 91 11.52 7.43 25.07
CA ARG A 91 12.64 8.01 24.29
C ARG A 91 13.82 8.43 25.16
N ALA A 92 13.58 8.81 26.41
CA ALA A 92 14.64 9.14 27.36
C ALA A 92 15.40 7.89 27.80
N LEU A 93 14.69 6.77 28.03
CA LEU A 93 15.31 5.48 28.36
C LEU A 93 16.19 4.95 27.22
N ALA A 94 15.74 5.07 25.97
CA ALA A 94 16.52 4.65 24.80
C ALA A 94 17.77 5.51 24.51
N ARG A 95 17.93 6.68 25.17
CA ARG A 95 19.12 7.53 25.07
C ARG A 95 20.04 7.42 26.29
N ALA A 96 19.59 6.77 27.35
CA ALA A 96 20.34 6.55 28.58
C ALA A 96 20.99 5.16 28.63
N ALA A 97 20.73 4.31 27.62
CA ALA A 97 21.41 3.05 27.35
C ALA A 97 22.45 3.24 26.25
#